data_AF-A0A7C5KXN0-F1
#
_entry.id   AF-A0A7C5KXN0-F1
#
_cell.length_a   1.000
_cell.length_b   1.000
_cell.length_c   1.000
_cell.angle_alpha   90.00
_cell.angle_beta   90.00
_cell.angle_gamma   90.00
#
_symmetry.space_group_name_H-M   'P 1'
#
loop_
_entity.id
_entity.type
_entity.pdbx_description
1 polymer ?
#
loop_
_entity_poly.entity_id
_entity_poly.type
_entity_poly.pdbx_seq_one_letter_code
_entity_poly.pdbx_strand_id
1 'polypeptide(L)' 'KTLDEAQAIKNTQIAEELALPPVKIHCSVLAEDAINAAISDYREKN' A
#
# COMPACT_ATOMS: atom_id res chain seq x y z
N LYS A 1 -10.44 0.05 10.04
CA LYS A 1 -9.19 -0.71 9.81
C LYS A 1 -8.14 -0.22 10.79
N THR A 2 -7.31 -1.10 11.34
CA THR A 2 -6.18 -0.73 12.24
C THR A 2 -4.92 -0.37 11.43
N LEU A 3 -3.92 0.23 12.07
CA LEU A 3 -2.62 0.50 11.42
C LEU A 3 -1.92 -0.79 10.97
N ASP A 4 -2.05 -1.86 11.75
CA ASP A 4 -1.47 -3.17 11.40
C ASP A 4 -2.20 -3.80 10.20
N GLU A 5 -3.51 -3.64 10.11
CA GLU A 5 -4.29 -4.05 8.93
C GLU A 5 -3.91 -3.25 7.69
N ALA A 6 -3.61 -1.96 7.85
CA ALA A 6 -3.16 -1.11 6.75
C ALA A 6 -1.75 -1.49 6.26
N GLN A 7 -0.85 -1.86 7.18
CA GLN A 7 0.50 -2.33 6.87
C GLN A 7 0.50 -3.72 6.22
N ALA A 8 -0.54 -4.52 6.42
CA ALA A 8 -0.69 -5.84 5.78
C ALA A 8 -1.18 -5.76 4.32
N ILE A 9 -1.59 -4.59 3.83
CA ILE A 9 -2.06 -4.42 2.45
C ILE A 9 -0.87 -4.58 1.49
N LYS A 10 -1.00 -5.51 0.55
CA LYS A 10 0.02 -5.75 -0.48
C LYS A 10 -0.37 -5.16 -1.84
N ASN A 11 0.63 -4.79 -2.65
CA ASN A 11 0.39 -4.33 -4.02
C ASN A 11 -0.43 -5.31 -4.88
N THR A 12 -0.39 -6.61 -4.59
CA THR A 12 -1.12 -7.64 -5.34
C THR A 12 -2.62 -7.49 -5.12
N GLN A 13 -3.04 -7.22 -3.87
CA GLN A 13 -4.44 -6.97 -3.54
C GLN A 13 -4.93 -5.68 -4.20
N ILE A 14 -4.09 -4.63 -4.22
CA ILE A 14 -4.42 -3.35 -4.87
C ILE A 14 -4.55 -3.53 -6.40
N ALA A 15 -3.65 -4.31 -7.00
CA ALA A 15 -3.66 -4.58 -8.45
C ALA A 15 -4.85 -5.45 -8.87
N GLU A 16 -5.21 -6.45 -8.06
CA GLU A 16 -6.36 -7.32 -8.30
C GLU A 16 -7.68 -6.56 -8.19
N GLU A 17 -7.86 -5.76 -7.12
CA GLU A 17 -9.07 -4.98 -6.89
C GLU A 17 -9.30 -3.94 -8.01
N LEU A 18 -8.21 -3.34 -8.51
CA LEU A 18 -8.25 -2.34 -9.57
C LEU A 18 -8.10 -2.93 -10.98
N ALA A 19 -8.01 -4.26 -11.11
CA ALA A 19 -7.80 -4.97 -12.37
C ALA A 19 -6.66 -4.35 -13.24
N LEU A 20 -5.54 -4.00 -12.60
CA LEU A 20 -4.47 -3.27 -13.27
C LEU A 20 -3.81 -4.13 -14.36
N PRO A 21 -3.62 -3.61 -15.59
CA PRO A 21 -2.86 -4.31 -16.60
C PRO A 21 -1.36 -4.39 -16.19
N PRO A 22 -0.59 -5.34 -16.73
CA PRO A 22 0.81 -5.59 -16.32
C PRO A 22 1.70 -4.33 -16.31
N VAL A 23 1.47 -3.41 -17.26
CA VAL A 23 2.23 -2.15 -17.38
C VAL A 23 1.91 -1.12 -16.29
N LYS A 24 0.79 -1.26 -15.57
CA LYS A 24 0.35 -0.35 -14.50
C LYS A 24 0.52 -0.94 -13.09
N ILE A 25 1.10 -2.14 -12.95
CA ILE A 25 1.44 -2.73 -11.64
C ILE A 25 2.36 -1.82 -10.83
N HIS A 26 3.22 -1.02 -11.47
CA HIS A 26 4.06 -0.05 -10.75
C HIS A 26 3.22 0.94 -9.91
N CYS A 27 1.97 1.22 -10.30
CA CYS A 27 1.07 2.08 -9.53
C CYS A 27 0.63 1.42 -8.22
N SER A 28 0.46 0.10 -8.18
CA SER A 28 0.12 -0.62 -6.95
C SER A 28 1.32 -0.78 -6.02
N VAL A 29 2.53 -0.94 -6.57
CA VAL A 29 3.78 -0.90 -5.79
C VAL A 29 3.97 0.47 -5.15
N LEU A 30 3.81 1.55 -5.93
CA LEU A 30 3.90 2.91 -5.41
C LEU A 30 2.85 3.18 -4.32
N ALA A 31 1.64 2.64 -4.46
CA ALA A 31 0.60 2.78 -3.46
C ALA A 31 0.94 2.03 -2.15
N GLU A 32 1.48 0.83 -2.23
CA GLU A 32 1.96 0.06 -1.06
C GLU A 32 3.08 0.81 -0.33
N ASP A 33 4.07 1.31 -1.07
CA ASP A 33 5.20 2.07 -0.50
C ASP A 33 4.71 3.34 0.22
N ALA A 34 3.76 4.07 -0.37
CA ALA A 34 3.19 5.27 0.22
C ALA A 34 2.44 4.98 1.54
N ILE A 35 1.69 3.88 1.60
CA ILE A 35 0.99 3.46 2.83
C ILE A 35 2.00 3.12 3.93
N ASN A 36 3.04 2.35 3.61
CA ASN A 36 4.08 1.99 4.57
C ASN A 36 4.83 3.20 5.10
N ALA A 37 5.19 4.14 4.22
CA ALA A 37 5.86 5.39 4.59
C ALA A 37 4.97 6.24 5.51
N ALA A 38 3.68 6.38 5.21
CA ALA A 38 2.74 7.13 6.03
C ALA A 38 2.56 6.52 7.43
N ILE A 39 2.51 5.18 7.53
CA ILE A 39 2.41 4.48 8.82
C ILE A 39 3.71 4.64 9.63
N SER A 40 4.88 4.56 9.00
CA SER A 40 6.16 4.81 9.66
C SER A 40 6.23 6.22 10.22
N ASP A 41 5.92 7.24 9.40
CA ASP A 41 5.89 8.65 9.83
C ASP A 41 4.90 8.87 10.98
N TYR A 42 3.73 8.23 10.94
CA TYR A 42 2.76 8.29 12.03
C TYR A 42 3.27 7.68 13.33
N ARG A 43 4.00 6.56 13.25
CA ARG A 43 4.61 5.88 14.41
C ARG A 43 5.84 6.59 14.95
N GLU A 44 6.57 7.34 14.13
CA GLU A 44 7.73 8.11 14.56
C GLU A 44 7.33 9.43 15.25
N LYS A 45 6.16 9.98 14.90
CA LYS A 45 5.63 11.22 15.47
C LYS A 45 4.80 11.06 16.74
N ASN A 46 4.46 9.82 17.15
CA ASN A 46 3.66 9.50 18.34
C ASN A 46 4.37 8.48 19.23
#